data_AF-A0A067FW94-F1
#
_entry.id   AF-A0A067FW94-F1
#
_cell.length_a   1.000
_cell.length_b   1.000
_cell.length_c   1.000
_cell.angle_alpha   90.00
_cell.angle_beta   90.00
_cell.angle_gamma   90.00
#
_symmetry.space_group_name_H-M   'P 1'
#
loop_
_entity.id
_entity.type
_entity.pdbx_description
1 polymer ?
#
loop_
_entity_poly.entity_id
_entity_poly.type
_entity_poly.pdbx_seq_one_letter_code
_entity_poly.pdbx_strand_id
1 'polypeptide(L)'
;MPNKKESDTTVSSLPSDESNPTISSTIASTEHSKGNKPLSSAPVQIPISYPEDGMLTVEWIQDLTLTFDWSSRNLPPSEFPSVFPVDVFDTLVLTASKILHKEPNCVVIDDFDQDSRVVVVGDVHGQLHDVLFLLRDAGFPSKNCFFVFNGDYVDRGAWGLETFLLLLAWKVFLPHRVYLLRGNHESKYCTSVYGFEKEVMAKYGDKGKHAYRKCLGCFEGLPLASLIGKHVFTAHGGLFRSVSHAPSKKPKGKKKNNVVFNPETNPLSLGSFHELAKARRSVLDPPWNPQLSSNLIPGDLLWSDPSMKLGLSENTERGIGLLWGPDSTEEFLKKFSLKLIIRSHEGPDARQKRPDLAGMDNGYTIDHDVESGMCITLFSAPDYPQFQATEERFRNKGAYIVLKPPKFDIPDFNVFEAVTPRPDVRCLLVYTFGKVGVC
;
A
#
# COMPACT_ATOMS: atom_id res chain seq x y z
N MET A 1 35.04 24.56 53.32
CA MET A 1 36.17 24.60 54.27
C MET A 1 35.60 24.74 55.68
N PRO A 2 36.09 24.07 56.74
CA PRO A 2 36.86 22.81 56.88
C PRO A 2 35.95 21.66 57.41
N ASN A 3 36.20 20.35 57.33
CA ASN A 3 37.34 19.43 57.45
C ASN A 3 37.65 18.94 58.90
N LYS A 4 37.36 17.66 59.18
CA LYS A 4 38.11 16.63 59.97
C LYS A 4 37.14 15.54 60.51
N LYS A 5 37.21 14.24 60.16
CA LYS A 5 38.26 13.19 60.42
C LYS A 5 38.57 13.07 61.93
N GLU A 6 38.65 11.91 62.58
CA GLU A 6 38.89 10.52 62.17
C GLU A 6 38.83 9.59 63.40
N SER A 7 38.73 8.27 63.14
CA SER A 7 39.43 7.17 63.85
C SER A 7 38.84 6.66 65.19
N ASP A 8 38.93 5.37 65.55
CA ASP A 8 39.65 4.25 64.94
C ASP A 8 39.27 2.88 65.54
N THR A 9 39.39 1.84 64.69
CA THR A 9 39.98 0.47 64.91
C THR A 9 39.61 -0.38 66.15
N THR A 10 39.58 -1.72 66.19
CA THR A 10 39.71 -2.92 65.32
C THR A 10 39.30 -4.11 66.24
N VAL A 11 38.92 -5.31 65.79
CA VAL A 11 39.81 -6.48 65.64
C VAL A 11 39.00 -7.63 65.03
N SER A 12 39.66 -8.33 64.11
CA SER A 12 39.25 -9.47 63.29
C SER A 12 39.24 -10.83 64.00
N SER A 13 38.39 -11.76 63.53
CA SER A 13 38.81 -13.15 63.23
C SER A 13 37.90 -13.78 62.16
N LEU A 14 38.55 -14.39 61.16
CA LEU A 14 38.06 -15.14 59.98
C LEU A 14 38.29 -16.66 60.21
N PRO A 15 37.96 -17.62 59.28
CA PRO A 15 37.17 -17.56 58.03
C PRO A 15 36.16 -18.73 57.81
N SER A 16 35.43 -18.60 56.68
CA SER A 16 34.87 -19.62 55.76
C SER A 16 33.84 -20.64 56.27
N ASP A 17 32.59 -20.54 55.80
CA ASP A 17 32.22 -21.35 54.63
C ASP A 17 30.96 -20.87 53.89
N GLU A 18 31.10 -20.99 52.56
CA GLU A 18 30.14 -21.16 51.47
C GLU A 18 29.00 -20.16 51.17
N SER A 19 29.04 -19.75 49.91
CA SER A 19 28.36 -18.67 49.23
C SER A 19 26.95 -19.00 48.75
N ASN A 20 26.00 -18.13 49.11
CA ASN A 20 24.73 -17.93 48.40
C ASN A 20 24.95 -17.04 47.16
N PRO A 21 24.51 -17.45 45.96
CA PRO A 21 24.20 -16.51 44.89
C PRO A 21 22.70 -16.28 44.77
N THR A 22 22.38 -15.00 44.63
CA THR A 22 21.14 -14.34 44.26
C THR A 22 20.33 -15.09 43.19
N ILE A 23 19.05 -15.40 43.48
CA ILE A 23 18.12 -15.97 42.50
C ILE A 23 17.44 -14.84 41.72
N SER A 24 17.77 -14.77 40.44
CA SER A 24 17.19 -13.91 39.41
C SER A 24 16.05 -14.61 38.69
N SER A 25 15.04 -13.81 38.34
CA SER A 25 13.94 -13.98 37.39
C SER A 25 13.86 -15.26 36.52
N THR A 26 12.72 -15.95 36.62
CA THR A 26 12.18 -16.84 35.58
C THR A 26 10.79 -16.36 35.16
N ILE A 27 10.73 -15.53 34.11
CA ILE A 27 9.56 -15.41 33.25
C ILE A 27 9.91 -16.19 31.99
N ALA A 28 9.14 -17.23 31.71
CA ALA A 28 9.36 -18.13 30.60
C ALA A 28 9.23 -17.39 29.27
N SER A 29 10.38 -17.02 28.69
CA SER A 29 10.51 -16.68 27.28
C SER A 29 10.51 -17.98 26.48
N THR A 30 9.37 -18.31 25.85
CA THR A 30 9.36 -19.27 24.74
C THR A 30 10.14 -18.66 23.59
N GLU A 31 11.38 -19.10 23.42
CA GLU A 31 12.20 -18.83 22.25
C GLU A 31 11.51 -19.42 21.01
N HIS A 32 10.81 -18.58 20.25
CA HIS A 32 10.59 -18.83 18.82
C HIS A 32 11.76 -18.25 18.02
N SER A 33 12.91 -18.87 18.18
CA SER A 33 13.98 -18.84 17.18
C SER A 33 13.48 -19.62 15.95
N LYS A 34 12.76 -18.93 15.06
CA LYS A 34 12.63 -19.35 13.66
C LYS A 34 13.76 -18.66 12.91
N GLY A 35 14.91 -19.32 12.85
CA GLY A 35 16.01 -18.90 12.00
C GLY A 35 15.54 -18.65 10.57
N ASN A 36 15.97 -17.52 10.01
CA ASN A 36 15.97 -17.27 8.57
C ASN A 36 16.80 -18.36 7.88
N LYS A 37 16.17 -19.47 7.51
CA LYS A 37 16.73 -20.36 6.50
C LYS A 37 16.59 -19.66 5.14
N PRO A 38 17.65 -19.60 4.32
CA PRO A 38 17.53 -19.19 2.93
C PRO A 38 16.44 -20.01 2.23
N LEU A 39 15.70 -19.41 1.29
CA LEU A 39 14.88 -20.17 0.36
C LEU A 39 15.78 -21.28 -0.22
N SER A 40 15.26 -22.51 -0.18
CA SER A 40 15.88 -23.77 -0.63
C SER A 40 16.78 -23.59 -1.86
N SER A 41 17.91 -24.32 -1.88
CA SER A 41 18.83 -24.46 -3.03
C SER A 41 18.23 -25.22 -4.22
N ALA A 42 16.90 -25.14 -4.41
CA ALA A 42 16.23 -25.71 -5.56
C ALA A 42 16.71 -24.96 -6.82
N PRO A 43 16.94 -25.67 -7.95
CA PRO A 43 17.37 -25.03 -9.18
C PRO A 43 16.29 -24.03 -9.64
N VAL A 44 16.69 -22.78 -9.83
CA VAL A 44 15.81 -21.73 -10.35
C VAL A 44 15.51 -22.04 -11.81
N GLN A 45 14.23 -22.19 -12.18
CA GLN A 45 13.84 -22.38 -13.57
C GLN A 45 13.90 -21.04 -14.32
N ILE A 46 14.91 -20.91 -15.18
CA ILE A 46 15.11 -19.75 -16.04
C ILE A 46 15.25 -20.24 -17.49
N PRO A 47 14.54 -19.66 -18.47
CA PRO A 47 13.50 -18.63 -18.29
C PRO A 47 12.23 -19.20 -17.63
N ILE A 48 11.48 -18.35 -16.94
CA ILE A 48 10.08 -18.68 -16.61
C ILE A 48 9.32 -18.83 -17.92
N SER A 49 8.54 -19.90 -18.05
CA SER A 49 7.63 -20.13 -19.18
C SER A 49 6.18 -20.05 -18.70
N TYR A 50 5.28 -19.57 -19.56
CA TYR A 50 3.85 -19.59 -19.25
C TYR A 50 3.31 -21.03 -19.44
N PRO A 51 2.43 -21.55 -18.57
CA PRO A 51 1.89 -22.91 -18.70
C PRO A 51 1.20 -23.14 -20.04
N GLU A 52 1.43 -24.31 -20.66
CA GLU A 52 0.89 -24.64 -21.99
C GLU A 52 -0.64 -24.69 -22.03
N ASP A 53 -1.28 -25.11 -20.94
CA ASP A 53 -2.73 -25.13 -20.77
C ASP A 53 -3.32 -23.75 -20.44
N GLY A 54 -2.46 -22.74 -20.25
CA GLY A 54 -2.82 -21.38 -19.89
C GLY A 54 -3.23 -21.18 -18.43
N MET A 55 -3.11 -22.20 -17.57
CA MET A 55 -3.54 -22.16 -16.18
C MET A 55 -2.34 -22.05 -15.24
N LEU A 56 -2.29 -20.97 -14.46
CA LEU A 56 -1.28 -20.84 -13.41
C LEU A 56 -1.55 -21.85 -12.27
N THR A 57 -0.48 -22.35 -11.66
CA THR A 57 -0.55 -23.19 -10.46
C THR A 57 0.16 -22.54 -9.29
N VAL A 58 0.00 -23.08 -8.08
CA VAL A 58 0.73 -22.60 -6.91
C VAL A 58 2.23 -22.83 -7.05
N GLU A 59 2.63 -23.95 -7.66
CA GLU A 59 4.03 -24.27 -7.97
C GLU A 59 4.63 -23.23 -8.93
N TRP A 60 3.90 -22.86 -9.99
CA TRP A 60 4.35 -21.82 -10.92
C TRP A 60 4.59 -20.48 -10.21
N ILE A 61 3.72 -20.09 -9.29
CA ILE A 61 3.90 -18.85 -8.51
C ILE A 61 5.07 -18.96 -7.53
N GLN A 62 5.29 -20.13 -6.94
CA GLN A 62 6.45 -20.39 -6.08
C GLN A 62 7.75 -20.29 -6.88
N ASP A 63 7.79 -20.86 -8.08
CA ASP A 63 8.92 -20.76 -9.00
C ASP A 63 9.15 -19.31 -9.44
N LEU A 64 8.10 -18.56 -9.76
CA LEU A 64 8.19 -17.13 -10.05
C LEU A 64 8.79 -16.36 -8.88
N THR A 65 8.32 -16.64 -7.65
CA THR A 65 8.77 -16.00 -6.42
C THR A 65 10.26 -16.25 -6.16
N LEU A 66 10.67 -17.52 -6.24
CA LEU A 66 12.07 -17.94 -6.10
C LEU A 66 12.96 -17.27 -7.15
N THR A 67 12.46 -17.23 -8.39
CA THR A 67 13.18 -16.69 -9.53
C THR A 67 13.37 -15.19 -9.43
N PHE A 68 12.33 -14.44 -9.04
CA PHE A 68 12.43 -12.99 -8.83
C PHE A 68 13.32 -12.62 -7.65
N ASP A 69 13.26 -13.35 -6.52
CA ASP A 69 14.20 -13.12 -5.40
C ASP A 69 15.64 -13.39 -5.86
N TRP A 70 15.89 -14.50 -6.55
CA TRP A 70 17.22 -14.83 -7.03
C TRP A 70 17.73 -13.80 -8.07
N SER A 71 16.95 -13.49 -9.10
CA SER A 71 17.39 -12.58 -10.16
C SER A 71 17.62 -11.17 -9.63
N SER A 72 16.80 -10.70 -8.68
CA SER A 72 16.96 -9.39 -8.04
C SER A 72 18.30 -9.20 -7.32
N ARG A 73 18.98 -10.30 -6.97
CA ARG A 73 20.26 -10.32 -6.25
C ARG A 73 21.46 -10.63 -7.14
N ASN A 74 21.23 -11.28 -8.27
CA ASN A 74 22.30 -11.91 -9.06
C ASN A 74 22.43 -11.34 -10.47
N LEU A 75 21.39 -10.70 -11.02
CA LEU A 75 21.38 -10.22 -12.40
C LEU A 75 21.19 -8.71 -12.46
N PRO A 76 21.84 -8.02 -13.43
CA PRO A 76 21.54 -6.63 -13.70
C PRO A 76 20.13 -6.49 -14.31
N PRO A 77 19.48 -5.30 -14.17
CA PRO A 77 18.14 -5.08 -14.72
C PRO A 77 18.01 -5.43 -16.20
N SER A 78 19.04 -5.13 -17.02
CA SER A 78 19.03 -5.40 -18.46
C SER A 78 18.91 -6.88 -18.84
N GLU A 79 19.19 -7.80 -17.91
CA GLU A 79 19.05 -9.24 -18.12
C GLU A 79 17.67 -9.78 -17.72
N PHE A 80 16.77 -8.93 -17.22
CA PHE A 80 15.40 -9.33 -16.87
C PHE A 80 14.65 -10.11 -17.96
N PRO A 81 14.79 -9.83 -19.28
CA PRO A 81 14.09 -10.59 -20.31
C PRO A 81 14.56 -12.04 -20.44
N SER A 82 15.76 -12.36 -19.93
CA SER A 82 16.23 -13.76 -19.85
C SER A 82 15.56 -14.52 -18.72
N VAL A 83 15.07 -13.81 -17.70
CA VAL A 83 14.35 -14.34 -16.53
C VAL A 83 12.86 -14.45 -16.82
N PHE A 84 12.28 -13.36 -17.32
CA PHE A 84 10.86 -13.22 -17.60
C PHE A 84 10.67 -12.69 -19.02
N PRO A 85 10.60 -13.59 -20.01
CA PRO A 85 10.47 -13.23 -21.42
C PRO A 85 9.25 -12.35 -21.72
N VAL A 86 9.35 -11.51 -22.76
CA VAL A 86 8.31 -10.51 -23.11
C VAL A 86 6.98 -11.15 -23.48
N ASP A 87 6.98 -12.34 -24.07
CA ASP A 87 5.78 -13.11 -24.40
C ASP A 87 5.06 -13.66 -23.16
N VAL A 88 5.83 -14.11 -22.16
CA VAL A 88 5.30 -14.52 -20.84
C VAL A 88 4.71 -13.31 -20.12
N PHE A 89 5.41 -12.18 -20.16
CA PHE A 89 4.91 -10.90 -19.67
C PHE A 89 3.61 -10.47 -20.35
N ASP A 90 3.57 -10.48 -21.67
CA ASP A 90 2.39 -10.08 -22.44
C ASP A 90 1.19 -10.97 -22.10
N THR A 91 1.42 -12.28 -21.96
CA THR A 91 0.38 -13.26 -21.62
C THR A 91 -0.16 -13.03 -20.20
N LEU A 92 0.72 -12.88 -19.21
CA LEU A 92 0.32 -12.64 -17.83
C LEU A 92 -0.43 -11.32 -17.68
N VAL A 93 0.14 -10.22 -18.16
CA VAL A 93 -0.46 -8.87 -18.02
C VAL A 93 -1.78 -8.78 -18.78
N LEU A 94 -1.89 -9.36 -19.98
CA LEU A 94 -3.14 -9.37 -20.72
C LEU A 94 -4.22 -10.20 -20.01
N THR A 95 -3.86 -11.34 -19.44
CA THR A 95 -4.79 -12.22 -18.72
C THR A 95 -5.31 -11.52 -17.46
N ALA A 96 -4.41 -10.94 -16.66
CA ALA A 96 -4.78 -10.19 -15.47
C ALA A 96 -5.61 -8.95 -15.81
N SER A 97 -5.22 -8.19 -16.84
CA SER A 97 -5.95 -7.01 -17.31
C SER A 97 -7.39 -7.35 -17.71
N LYS A 98 -7.63 -8.48 -18.39
CA LYS A 98 -9.00 -8.94 -18.74
C LYS A 98 -9.86 -9.23 -17.50
N ILE A 99 -9.26 -9.72 -16.41
CA ILE A 99 -9.96 -9.96 -15.14
C ILE A 99 -10.31 -8.61 -14.51
N LEU A 100 -9.30 -7.75 -14.31
CA LEU A 100 -9.44 -6.46 -13.64
C LEU A 100 -10.46 -5.55 -14.35
N HIS A 101 -10.46 -5.48 -15.69
CA HIS A 101 -11.44 -4.69 -16.45
C HIS A 101 -12.90 -5.12 -16.27
N LYS A 102 -13.15 -6.36 -15.86
CA LYS A 102 -14.51 -6.86 -15.59
C LYS A 102 -14.96 -6.59 -14.16
N GLU A 103 -14.05 -6.27 -13.25
CA GLU A 103 -14.39 -5.99 -11.85
C GLU A 103 -15.07 -4.61 -11.71
N PRO A 104 -16.01 -4.44 -10.78
CA PRO A 104 -16.63 -3.14 -10.50
C PRO A 104 -15.63 -2.14 -9.90
N ASN A 105 -15.97 -0.85 -9.88
CA ASN A 105 -15.14 0.18 -9.22
C ASN A 105 -14.93 -0.08 -7.73
N CYS A 106 -15.95 -0.62 -7.06
CA CYS A 106 -15.89 -1.09 -5.67
C CYS A 106 -16.14 -2.60 -5.66
N VAL A 107 -15.10 -3.40 -5.40
CA VAL A 107 -15.24 -4.86 -5.34
C VAL A 107 -15.85 -5.28 -4.00
N VAL A 108 -16.90 -6.09 -4.03
CA VAL A 108 -17.53 -6.63 -2.83
C VAL A 108 -16.90 -7.98 -2.52
N ILE A 109 -16.51 -8.17 -1.27
CA ILE A 109 -15.88 -9.40 -0.77
C ILE A 109 -16.76 -9.90 0.38
N ASP A 110 -17.62 -10.87 0.10
CA ASP A 110 -18.63 -11.37 1.05
C ASP A 110 -18.83 -12.90 1.05
N ASP A 111 -18.05 -13.64 0.27
CA ASP A 111 -18.04 -15.12 0.22
C ASP A 111 -17.07 -15.69 1.26
N PHE A 112 -17.47 -15.71 2.53
CA PHE A 112 -16.62 -16.16 3.65
C PHE A 112 -17.13 -17.43 4.33
N ASP A 113 -16.21 -18.38 4.55
CA ASP A 113 -16.35 -19.46 5.51
C ASP A 113 -16.05 -18.97 6.95
N GLN A 114 -16.44 -19.72 7.97
CA GLN A 114 -16.25 -19.32 9.39
C GLN A 114 -14.78 -19.11 9.78
N ASP A 115 -13.86 -19.84 9.15
CA ASP A 115 -12.42 -19.77 9.36
C ASP A 115 -11.71 -18.85 8.35
N SER A 116 -12.48 -18.12 7.53
CA SER A 116 -11.92 -17.17 6.58
C SER A 116 -11.23 -16.00 7.27
N ARG A 117 -10.21 -15.45 6.62
CA ARG A 117 -9.55 -14.21 7.02
C ARG A 117 -9.21 -13.37 5.80
N VAL A 118 -9.20 -12.06 6.00
CA VAL A 118 -8.84 -11.08 4.96
C VAL A 118 -7.61 -10.33 5.41
N VAL A 119 -6.52 -10.47 4.65
CA VAL A 119 -5.27 -9.73 4.84
C VAL A 119 -5.35 -8.46 4.00
N VAL A 120 -5.34 -7.30 4.66
CA VAL A 120 -5.27 -6.00 3.99
C VAL A 120 -3.82 -5.51 4.05
N VAL A 121 -3.30 -5.10 2.89
CA VAL A 121 -1.91 -4.66 2.69
C VAL A 121 -1.96 -3.25 2.11
N GLY A 122 -1.19 -2.33 2.67
CA GLY A 122 -1.04 -0.96 2.17
C GLY A 122 0.04 -0.84 1.10
N ASP A 123 0.64 0.34 1.01
CA ASP A 123 1.68 0.66 0.04
C ASP A 123 2.88 -0.28 0.18
N VAL A 124 3.45 -0.71 -0.95
CA VAL A 124 4.64 -1.58 -0.97
C VAL A 124 5.78 -1.01 -1.81
N HIS A 125 5.50 -0.08 -2.74
CA HIS A 125 6.49 0.76 -3.44
C HIS A 125 7.73 0.00 -3.95
N GLY A 126 7.51 -1.07 -4.71
CA GLY A 126 8.57 -1.85 -5.34
C GLY A 126 9.55 -2.52 -4.38
N GLN A 127 9.19 -2.69 -3.10
CA GLN A 127 9.97 -3.43 -2.11
C GLN A 127 9.69 -4.93 -2.18
N LEU A 128 10.06 -5.57 -3.29
CA LEU A 128 9.77 -6.99 -3.58
C LEU A 128 10.07 -7.91 -2.38
N HIS A 129 11.25 -7.82 -1.79
CA HIS A 129 11.70 -8.72 -0.71
C HIS A 129 10.82 -8.63 0.53
N ASP A 130 10.34 -7.43 0.84
CA ASP A 130 9.43 -7.18 1.95
C ASP A 130 8.04 -7.77 1.64
N VAL A 131 7.59 -7.70 0.39
CA VAL A 131 6.36 -8.37 -0.08
C VAL A 131 6.48 -9.89 0.00
N LEU A 132 7.63 -10.46 -0.38
CA LEU A 132 7.87 -11.90 -0.27
C LEU A 132 7.83 -12.37 1.20
N PHE A 133 8.43 -11.57 2.09
CA PHE A 133 8.34 -11.81 3.53
C PHE A 133 6.88 -11.73 4.01
N LEU A 134 6.16 -10.65 3.66
CA LEU A 134 4.78 -10.41 4.08
C LEU A 134 3.86 -11.56 3.65
N LEU A 135 3.94 -12.00 2.39
CA LEU A 135 3.12 -13.11 1.88
C LEU A 135 3.36 -14.41 2.65
N ARG A 136 4.61 -14.68 3.05
CA ARG A 136 4.97 -15.85 3.86
C ARG A 136 4.49 -15.71 5.30
N ASP A 137 4.67 -14.53 5.88
CA ASP A 137 4.34 -14.22 7.27
C ASP A 137 2.81 -14.23 7.51
N ALA A 138 2.07 -13.51 6.67
CA ALA A 138 0.61 -13.50 6.69
C ALA A 138 0.03 -14.87 6.31
N GLY A 139 0.77 -15.67 5.52
CA GLY A 139 0.35 -16.92 4.92
C GLY A 139 -0.31 -16.69 3.55
N PHE A 140 0.14 -17.45 2.55
CA PHE A 140 -0.21 -17.22 1.15
C PHE A 140 -1.73 -17.21 0.87
N PRO A 141 -2.17 -16.52 -0.21
CA PRO A 141 -3.54 -16.58 -0.68
C PRO A 141 -4.01 -18.03 -0.85
N SER A 142 -5.22 -18.32 -0.38
CA SER A 142 -5.80 -19.66 -0.42
C SER A 142 -7.32 -19.57 -0.36
N LYS A 143 -8.01 -20.72 -0.29
CA LYS A 143 -9.48 -20.77 -0.19
C LYS A 143 -10.03 -19.89 0.94
N ASN A 144 -9.37 -19.90 2.10
CA ASN A 144 -9.83 -19.22 3.32
C ASN A 144 -8.95 -18.00 3.69
N CYS A 145 -7.95 -17.66 2.87
CA CYS A 145 -7.07 -16.51 3.08
C CYS A 145 -7.16 -15.57 1.89
N PHE A 146 -7.90 -14.48 2.09
CA PHE A 146 -8.11 -13.43 1.10
C PHE A 146 -7.06 -12.35 1.28
N PHE A 147 -6.68 -11.68 0.19
CA PHE A 147 -5.78 -10.54 0.19
C PHE A 147 -6.43 -9.35 -0.52
N VAL A 148 -6.33 -8.18 0.10
CA VAL A 148 -6.66 -6.89 -0.48
C VAL A 148 -5.41 -6.03 -0.43
N PHE A 149 -4.79 -5.81 -1.59
CA PHE A 149 -3.68 -4.88 -1.73
C PHE A 149 -4.23 -3.51 -2.10
N ASN A 150 -3.92 -2.50 -1.30
CA ASN A 150 -4.54 -1.19 -1.33
C ASN A 150 -3.75 -0.16 -2.16
N GLY A 151 -3.24 -0.57 -3.34
CA GLY A 151 -2.52 0.29 -4.27
C GLY A 151 -1.05 0.54 -3.93
N ASP A 152 -0.40 1.31 -4.80
CA ASP A 152 1.00 1.77 -4.68
C ASP A 152 2.00 0.60 -4.63
N TYR A 153 1.95 -0.19 -5.70
CA TYR A 153 2.79 -1.35 -5.94
C TYR A 153 4.18 -0.98 -6.46
N VAL A 154 4.21 0.09 -7.25
CA VAL A 154 5.36 0.53 -8.05
C VAL A 154 5.95 1.84 -7.53
N ASP A 155 6.99 2.32 -8.22
CA ASP A 155 7.76 3.51 -7.90
C ASP A 155 8.52 3.45 -6.56
N ARG A 156 9.45 4.39 -6.37
CA ARG A 156 10.31 4.57 -5.17
C ARG A 156 11.32 3.42 -4.92
N GLY A 157 10.88 2.17 -4.93
CA GLY A 157 11.73 0.97 -4.92
C GLY A 157 12.24 0.59 -6.31
N ALA A 158 13.12 -0.41 -6.36
CA ALA A 158 13.80 -0.84 -7.60
C ALA A 158 13.19 -2.10 -8.26
N TRP A 159 12.19 -2.69 -7.59
CA TRP A 159 11.55 -3.93 -8.01
C TRP A 159 10.02 -3.78 -8.12
N GLY A 160 9.58 -2.62 -8.62
CA GLY A 160 8.16 -2.34 -8.86
C GLY A 160 7.56 -3.30 -9.90
N LEU A 161 8.32 -3.63 -10.94
CA LEU A 161 7.87 -4.52 -12.01
C LEU A 161 7.68 -5.96 -11.50
N GLU A 162 8.65 -6.51 -10.78
CA GLU A 162 8.57 -7.84 -10.18
C GLU A 162 7.43 -7.91 -9.16
N THR A 163 7.31 -6.89 -8.31
CA THR A 163 6.22 -6.79 -7.32
C THR A 163 4.88 -6.82 -8.03
N PHE A 164 4.67 -5.96 -9.03
CA PHE A 164 3.40 -5.91 -9.76
C PHE A 164 3.11 -7.22 -10.49
N LEU A 165 4.09 -7.82 -11.18
CA LEU A 165 3.91 -9.09 -11.89
C LEU A 165 3.59 -10.26 -10.95
N LEU A 166 4.22 -10.33 -9.79
CA LEU A 166 3.90 -11.34 -8.78
C LEU A 166 2.47 -11.19 -8.26
N LEU A 167 2.02 -9.97 -8.00
CA LEU A 167 0.65 -9.70 -7.58
C LEU A 167 -0.37 -10.03 -8.68
N LEU A 168 -0.04 -9.75 -9.95
CA LEU A 168 -0.87 -10.16 -11.09
C LEU A 168 -0.94 -11.69 -11.24
N ALA A 169 0.16 -12.41 -10.99
CA ALA A 169 0.16 -13.87 -11.01
C ALA A 169 -0.81 -14.44 -9.96
N TRP A 170 -0.74 -13.93 -8.73
CA TRP A 170 -1.70 -14.28 -7.67
C TRP A 170 -3.14 -13.91 -8.04
N LYS A 171 -3.35 -12.75 -8.68
CA LYS A 171 -4.68 -12.33 -9.18
C LYS A 171 -5.22 -13.26 -10.26
N VAL A 172 -4.38 -13.73 -11.18
CA VAL A 172 -4.78 -14.66 -12.24
C VAL A 172 -5.09 -16.04 -11.67
N PHE A 173 -4.30 -16.52 -10.72
CA PHE A 173 -4.49 -17.84 -10.10
C PHE A 173 -5.70 -17.89 -9.17
N LEU A 174 -5.91 -16.87 -8.34
CA LEU A 174 -7.01 -16.81 -7.37
C LEU A 174 -7.79 -15.48 -7.48
N PRO A 175 -8.52 -15.25 -8.60
CA PRO A 175 -9.17 -13.97 -8.88
C PRO A 175 -10.25 -13.57 -7.88
N HIS A 176 -10.80 -14.53 -7.13
CA HIS A 176 -11.80 -14.31 -6.08
C HIS A 176 -11.22 -14.38 -4.65
N ARG A 177 -9.89 -14.42 -4.51
CA ARG A 177 -9.19 -14.37 -3.21
C ARG A 177 -8.15 -13.26 -3.16
N VAL A 178 -7.68 -12.76 -4.31
CA VAL A 178 -6.70 -11.68 -4.39
C VAL A 178 -7.33 -10.49 -5.10
N TYR A 179 -7.35 -9.34 -4.43
CA TYR A 179 -7.92 -8.09 -4.91
C TYR A 179 -6.83 -7.03 -4.94
N LEU A 180 -6.68 -6.39 -6.09
CA LEU A 180 -5.67 -5.36 -6.32
C LEU A 180 -6.40 -4.05 -6.56
N LEU A 181 -6.35 -3.13 -5.60
CA LEU A 181 -6.93 -1.80 -5.74
C LEU A 181 -5.93 -0.86 -6.40
N ARG A 182 -6.42 0.24 -6.94
CA ARG A 182 -5.58 1.24 -7.58
C ARG A 182 -5.03 2.19 -6.52
N GLY A 183 -3.72 2.44 -6.55
CA GLY A 183 -3.09 3.54 -5.84
C GLY A 183 -2.85 4.73 -6.76
N ASN A 184 -2.37 5.85 -6.22
CA ASN A 184 -2.06 7.01 -7.04
C ASN A 184 -0.80 6.79 -7.88
N HIS A 185 0.10 5.88 -7.46
CA HIS A 185 1.28 5.51 -8.21
C HIS A 185 0.98 4.60 -9.41
N GLU A 186 -0.17 3.94 -9.48
CA GLU A 186 -0.65 3.27 -10.71
C GLU A 186 -1.27 4.29 -11.69
N SER A 187 -0.56 5.37 -11.97
CA SER A 187 -0.91 6.45 -12.92
C SER A 187 0.27 6.76 -13.84
N LYS A 188 0.01 7.39 -14.99
CA LYS A 188 1.08 7.72 -15.94
C LYS A 188 1.94 8.87 -15.40
N TYR A 189 1.32 9.85 -14.75
CA TYR A 189 2.05 10.94 -14.12
C TYR A 189 3.05 10.42 -13.08
N CYS A 190 2.59 9.67 -12.08
CA CYS A 190 3.46 9.20 -11.01
C CYS A 190 4.59 8.32 -11.54
N THR A 191 4.28 7.32 -12.36
CA THR A 191 5.29 6.37 -12.88
C THR A 191 6.36 7.03 -13.76
N SER A 192 6.01 8.13 -14.45
CA SER A 192 6.99 8.91 -15.22
C SER A 192 7.95 9.73 -14.35
N VAL A 193 7.53 10.08 -13.13
CA VAL A 193 8.27 10.93 -12.19
C VAL A 193 9.06 10.10 -11.18
N TYR A 194 8.46 9.05 -10.62
CA TYR A 194 8.94 8.40 -9.40
C TYR A 194 9.68 7.07 -9.62
N GLY A 195 9.89 6.66 -10.87
CA GLY A 195 10.92 5.68 -11.25
C GLY A 195 10.46 4.51 -12.09
N PHE A 196 9.19 4.10 -12.01
CA PHE A 196 8.70 2.87 -12.63
C PHE A 196 8.83 2.87 -14.15
N GLU A 197 8.56 3.99 -14.84
CA GLU A 197 8.78 4.06 -16.30
C GLU A 197 10.23 3.74 -16.65
N LYS A 198 11.18 4.33 -15.92
CA LYS A 198 12.62 4.11 -16.14
C LYS A 198 13.03 2.69 -15.78
N GLU A 199 12.49 2.13 -14.71
CA GLU A 199 12.70 0.74 -14.30
C GLU A 199 12.32 -0.22 -15.43
N VAL A 200 11.13 -0.06 -16.01
CA VAL A 200 10.64 -0.90 -17.10
C VAL A 200 11.48 -0.72 -18.37
N MET A 201 11.92 0.49 -18.69
CA MET A 201 12.85 0.72 -19.81
C MET A 201 14.20 0.04 -19.59
N ALA A 202 14.75 0.12 -18.38
CA ALA A 202 16.03 -0.51 -18.05
C ALA A 202 15.95 -2.04 -18.12
N LYS A 203 14.82 -2.62 -17.72
CA LYS A 203 14.61 -4.07 -17.71
C LYS A 203 14.37 -4.66 -19.09
N TYR A 204 13.51 -4.05 -19.90
CA TYR A 204 13.14 -4.61 -21.20
C TYR A 204 13.84 -3.98 -22.41
N GLY A 205 14.70 -2.98 -22.21
CA GLY A 205 15.46 -2.31 -23.27
C GLY A 205 14.54 -1.81 -24.39
N ASP A 206 14.78 -2.28 -25.62
CA ASP A 206 13.99 -1.92 -26.81
C ASP A 206 12.50 -2.26 -26.69
N LYS A 207 12.14 -3.24 -25.84
CA LYS A 207 10.76 -3.64 -25.55
C LYS A 207 10.16 -2.90 -24.35
N GLY A 208 10.93 -2.04 -23.66
CA GLY A 208 10.47 -1.29 -22.49
C GLY A 208 9.25 -0.41 -22.73
N LYS A 209 9.21 0.31 -23.86
CA LYS A 209 8.04 1.14 -24.24
C LYS A 209 6.78 0.31 -24.44
N HIS A 210 6.92 -0.92 -24.92
CA HIS A 210 5.80 -1.85 -25.07
C HIS A 210 5.33 -2.35 -23.71
N ALA A 211 6.26 -2.86 -22.89
CA ALA A 211 5.96 -3.37 -21.56
C ALA A 211 5.31 -2.29 -20.67
N TYR A 212 5.85 -1.08 -20.66
CA TYR A 212 5.31 0.03 -19.87
C TYR A 212 3.87 0.39 -20.28
N ARG A 213 3.59 0.47 -21.59
CA ARG A 213 2.22 0.71 -22.08
C ARG A 213 1.25 -0.40 -21.67
N LYS A 214 1.70 -1.65 -21.61
CA LYS A 214 0.90 -2.78 -21.14
C LYS A 214 0.61 -2.67 -19.64
N CYS A 215 1.58 -2.26 -18.83
CA CYS A 215 1.37 -1.96 -17.41
C CYS A 215 0.34 -0.83 -17.24
N LEU A 216 0.49 0.28 -17.96
CA LEU A 216 -0.49 1.38 -17.95
C LEU A 216 -1.90 0.91 -18.34
N GLY A 217 -2.04 0.14 -19.41
CA GLY A 217 -3.33 -0.43 -19.80
C GLY A 217 -3.89 -1.39 -18.74
N CYS A 218 -3.05 -2.05 -17.94
CA CYS A 218 -3.51 -2.84 -16.80
C CYS A 218 -3.99 -1.96 -15.63
N PHE A 219 -3.30 -0.85 -15.36
CA PHE A 219 -3.68 0.10 -14.30
C PHE A 219 -5.06 0.72 -14.52
N GLU A 220 -5.46 0.96 -15.77
CA GLU A 220 -6.81 1.43 -16.14
C GLU A 220 -7.94 0.51 -15.65
N GLY A 221 -7.63 -0.78 -15.49
CA GLY A 221 -8.55 -1.82 -15.05
C GLY A 221 -8.65 -1.99 -13.54
N LEU A 222 -7.72 -1.47 -12.74
CA LEU A 222 -7.67 -1.70 -11.29
C LEU A 222 -8.88 -1.07 -10.57
N PRO A 223 -9.66 -1.82 -9.78
CA PRO A 223 -10.70 -1.27 -8.90
C PRO A 223 -10.21 -0.13 -8.01
N LEU A 224 -11.11 0.80 -7.68
CA LEU A 224 -10.78 1.98 -6.87
C LEU A 224 -10.98 1.75 -5.37
N ALA A 225 -11.82 0.78 -5.00
CA ALA A 225 -12.15 0.50 -3.62
C ALA A 225 -12.58 -0.96 -3.43
N SER A 226 -12.65 -1.41 -2.17
CA SER A 226 -13.32 -2.66 -1.79
C SER A 226 -14.30 -2.46 -0.64
N LEU A 227 -15.25 -3.39 -0.54
CA LEU A 227 -16.18 -3.53 0.58
C LEU A 227 -16.08 -4.96 1.13
N ILE A 228 -15.39 -5.13 2.24
CA ILE A 228 -15.15 -6.41 2.91
C ILE A 228 -16.25 -6.66 3.94
N GLY A 229 -16.94 -7.79 3.82
CA GLY A 229 -17.97 -8.23 4.76
C GLY A 229 -19.12 -7.25 4.96
N LYS A 230 -19.30 -6.27 4.06
CA LYS A 230 -20.24 -5.14 4.20
C LYS A 230 -19.97 -4.24 5.42
N HIS A 231 -18.80 -4.36 6.04
CA HIS A 231 -18.44 -3.64 7.26
C HIS A 231 -17.18 -2.80 7.10
N VAL A 232 -16.30 -3.15 6.17
CA VAL A 232 -15.02 -2.46 6.01
C VAL A 232 -14.90 -1.92 4.59
N PHE A 233 -14.73 -0.61 4.48
CA PHE A 233 -14.42 0.06 3.21
C PHE A 233 -12.92 0.26 3.09
N THR A 234 -12.36 -0.09 1.93
CA THR A 234 -10.95 0.19 1.64
C THR A 234 -10.81 0.99 0.37
N ALA A 235 -9.93 1.98 0.38
CA ALA A 235 -9.49 2.75 -0.79
C ALA A 235 -8.09 3.28 -0.50
N HIS A 236 -7.27 3.49 -1.52
CA HIS A 236 -5.88 3.90 -1.32
C HIS A 236 -5.78 5.26 -0.61
N GLY A 237 -6.40 6.29 -1.20
CA GLY A 237 -6.53 7.62 -0.62
C GLY A 237 -7.57 7.65 0.50
N GLY A 238 -8.86 7.44 0.21
CA GLY A 238 -9.89 7.41 1.24
C GLY A 238 -11.26 7.90 0.78
N LEU A 239 -11.81 8.90 1.45
CA LEU A 239 -13.16 9.41 1.15
C LEU A 239 -13.21 10.24 -0.15
N PHE A 240 -14.42 10.39 -0.69
CA PHE A 240 -14.65 11.05 -1.98
C PHE A 240 -15.87 11.98 -1.97
N ARG A 241 -15.84 13.02 -2.81
CA ARG A 241 -16.94 14.00 -2.90
C ARG A 241 -18.11 13.48 -3.73
N SER A 242 -19.31 13.96 -3.44
CA SER A 242 -20.44 13.86 -4.36
C SER A 242 -20.21 14.75 -5.57
N VAL A 243 -20.56 14.23 -6.75
CA VAL A 243 -20.52 14.96 -8.03
C VAL A 243 -21.95 15.22 -8.50
N SER A 244 -22.66 16.04 -7.72
CA SER A 244 -24.01 16.48 -8.08
C SER A 244 -24.01 17.14 -9.46
N HIS A 245 -24.74 16.56 -10.41
CA HIS A 245 -25.03 17.24 -11.67
C HIS A 245 -25.98 18.40 -11.34
N ALA A 246 -25.45 19.61 -11.18
CA ALA A 246 -26.32 20.78 -11.23
C ALA A 246 -27.09 20.71 -12.56
N PRO A 247 -28.43 20.68 -12.56
CA PRO A 247 -29.17 20.64 -13.80
C PRO A 247 -28.86 21.93 -14.55
N SER A 248 -28.18 21.82 -15.69
CA SER A 248 -27.98 22.91 -16.62
C SER A 248 -29.30 23.26 -17.33
N LYS A 249 -30.34 23.60 -16.58
CA LYS A 249 -31.53 24.24 -17.12
C LYS A 249 -31.24 25.73 -17.20
N LYS A 250 -30.61 26.17 -18.30
CA LYS A 250 -30.75 27.57 -18.71
C LYS A 250 -32.25 27.83 -18.92
N PRO A 251 -32.90 28.72 -18.15
CA PRO A 251 -34.23 29.16 -18.51
C PRO A 251 -34.10 29.96 -19.81
N LYS A 252 -34.76 29.52 -20.88
CA LYS A 252 -34.99 30.39 -22.04
C LYS A 252 -35.96 31.49 -21.58
N GLY A 253 -35.44 32.67 -21.21
CA GLY A 253 -36.28 33.81 -20.84
C GLY A 253 -35.50 35.06 -20.44
N LYS A 254 -35.73 36.16 -21.14
CA LYS A 254 -35.06 37.47 -21.04
C LYS A 254 -35.20 38.15 -19.66
N LYS A 255 -34.10 38.73 -19.14
CA LYS A 255 -33.90 40.19 -18.92
C LYS A 255 -32.57 40.48 -18.18
N LYS A 256 -31.89 41.54 -18.62
CA LYS A 256 -30.68 42.11 -18.00
C LYS A 256 -30.99 42.55 -16.56
N ASN A 257 -30.23 42.03 -15.60
CA ASN A 257 -29.87 42.70 -14.36
C ASN A 257 -28.44 42.28 -14.01
N ASN A 258 -27.57 43.26 -13.75
CA ASN A 258 -26.23 43.02 -13.23
C ASN A 258 -26.37 42.44 -11.82
N VAL A 259 -26.31 41.11 -11.72
CA VAL A 259 -26.10 40.41 -10.46
C VAL A 259 -24.61 40.14 -10.37
N VAL A 260 -23.97 40.73 -9.35
CA VAL A 260 -22.62 40.38 -8.93
C VAL A 260 -22.58 38.86 -8.75
N PHE A 261 -21.77 38.18 -9.56
CA PHE A 261 -21.55 36.74 -9.44
C PHE A 261 -20.71 36.54 -8.18
N ASN A 262 -21.36 36.27 -7.05
CA ASN A 262 -20.69 35.71 -5.88
C ASN A 262 -20.62 34.19 -6.14
N PRO A 263 -19.44 33.59 -6.36
CA PRO A 263 -19.36 32.15 -6.47
C PRO A 263 -19.47 31.59 -5.06
N GLU A 264 -20.70 31.50 -4.54
CA GLU A 264 -20.96 30.64 -3.39
C GLU A 264 -20.69 29.21 -3.86
N THR A 265 -19.48 28.74 -3.60
CA THR A 265 -19.08 27.34 -3.75
C THR A 265 -20.05 26.53 -2.90
N ASN A 266 -20.92 25.73 -3.53
CA ASN A 266 -21.73 24.77 -2.80
C ASN A 266 -20.83 23.99 -1.85
N PRO A 267 -21.21 23.83 -0.57
CA PRO A 267 -20.39 23.10 0.39
C PRO A 267 -20.14 21.68 -0.12
N LEU A 268 -18.89 21.22 -0.01
CA LEU A 268 -18.50 19.86 -0.37
C LEU A 268 -19.29 18.86 0.49
N SER A 269 -19.69 17.74 -0.10
CA SER A 269 -20.42 16.66 0.58
C SER A 269 -19.88 15.31 0.15
N LEU A 270 -20.07 14.29 0.98
CA LEU A 270 -19.59 12.93 0.74
C LEU A 270 -20.40 12.22 -0.34
N GLY A 271 -19.69 11.53 -1.23
CA GLY A 271 -20.29 10.76 -2.31
C GLY A 271 -21.04 9.51 -1.83
N SER A 272 -21.70 8.85 -2.78
CA SER A 272 -22.42 7.59 -2.58
C SER A 272 -21.78 6.43 -3.33
N PHE A 273 -22.03 5.19 -2.87
CA PHE A 273 -21.62 4.00 -3.63
C PHE A 273 -22.26 3.92 -5.03
N HIS A 274 -23.42 4.55 -5.22
CA HIS A 274 -24.05 4.67 -6.54
C HIS A 274 -23.24 5.57 -7.48
N GLU A 275 -22.72 6.69 -6.98
CA GLU A 275 -21.82 7.56 -7.74
C GLU A 275 -20.48 6.88 -7.99
N LEU A 276 -19.90 6.20 -6.99
CA LEU A 276 -18.68 5.41 -7.15
C LEU A 276 -18.83 4.34 -8.24
N ALA A 277 -19.94 3.61 -8.27
CA ALA A 277 -20.21 2.61 -9.31
C ALA A 277 -20.22 3.19 -10.74
N LYS A 278 -20.51 4.50 -10.88
CA LYS A 278 -20.54 5.23 -12.17
C LYS A 278 -19.25 5.96 -12.51
N ALA A 279 -18.29 6.03 -11.59
CA ALA A 279 -17.02 6.73 -11.81
C ALA A 279 -16.25 6.12 -12.99
N ARG A 280 -15.58 6.95 -13.79
CA ARG A 280 -14.79 6.47 -14.94
C ARG A 280 -13.35 6.22 -14.50
N ARG A 281 -13.07 5.04 -13.97
CA ARG A 281 -11.73 4.66 -13.48
C ARG A 281 -10.67 4.47 -14.57
N SER A 282 -11.08 4.25 -15.82
CA SER A 282 -10.19 3.98 -16.95
C SER A 282 -9.34 5.19 -17.36
N VAL A 283 -9.55 6.36 -16.75
CA VAL A 283 -8.70 7.53 -16.96
C VAL A 283 -7.47 7.35 -16.08
N LEU A 284 -6.29 7.23 -16.71
CA LEU A 284 -5.04 6.99 -15.99
C LEU A 284 -4.69 8.12 -15.02
N ASP A 285 -4.67 9.35 -15.51
CA ASP A 285 -4.37 10.51 -14.68
C ASP A 285 -5.70 11.21 -14.34
N PRO A 286 -6.20 11.06 -13.10
CA PRO A 286 -7.43 11.74 -12.72
C PRO A 286 -7.26 13.27 -12.83
N PRO A 287 -8.32 13.97 -13.24
CA PRO A 287 -8.26 15.42 -13.40
C PRO A 287 -8.04 16.11 -12.05
N TRP A 288 -7.03 16.98 -11.96
CA TRP A 288 -6.74 17.76 -10.76
C TRP A 288 -7.66 18.99 -10.61
N ASN A 289 -8.28 19.45 -11.70
CA ASN A 289 -9.08 20.66 -11.72
C ASN A 289 -10.59 20.33 -11.85
N PRO A 290 -11.41 20.62 -10.82
CA PRO A 290 -12.86 20.41 -10.83
C PRO A 290 -13.63 21.15 -11.93
N GLN A 291 -13.10 22.28 -12.43
CA GLN A 291 -13.71 23.05 -13.52
C GLN A 291 -13.45 22.42 -14.90
N LEU A 292 -12.48 21.51 -15.03
CA LEU A 292 -12.11 20.88 -16.30
C LEU A 292 -12.76 19.49 -16.51
N SER A 293 -13.28 18.85 -15.46
CA SER A 293 -13.88 17.52 -15.57
C SER A 293 -14.82 17.19 -14.40
N SER A 294 -15.87 16.43 -14.70
CA SER A 294 -16.77 15.86 -13.69
C SER A 294 -16.29 14.52 -13.12
N ASN A 295 -15.22 13.93 -13.66
CA ASN A 295 -14.68 12.64 -13.23
C ASN A 295 -13.72 12.79 -12.03
N LEU A 296 -14.21 13.36 -10.93
CA LEU A 296 -13.39 13.72 -9.76
C LEU A 296 -13.23 12.58 -8.74
N ILE A 297 -14.20 11.67 -8.68
CA ILE A 297 -14.22 10.55 -7.71
C ILE A 297 -12.94 9.71 -7.74
N PRO A 298 -12.38 9.31 -8.91
CA PRO A 298 -11.12 8.58 -8.92
C PRO A 298 -9.96 9.40 -8.35
N GLY A 299 -9.92 10.72 -8.56
CA GLY A 299 -8.91 11.58 -7.96
C GLY A 299 -9.01 11.58 -6.43
N ASP A 300 -10.23 11.75 -5.90
CA ASP A 300 -10.44 11.76 -4.45
C ASP A 300 -10.10 10.41 -3.79
N LEU A 301 -10.51 9.29 -4.40
CA LEU A 301 -10.23 7.95 -3.87
C LEU A 301 -8.74 7.61 -3.84
N LEU A 302 -7.93 8.24 -4.70
CA LEU A 302 -6.50 7.98 -4.82
C LEU A 302 -5.62 8.99 -4.08
N TRP A 303 -6.10 10.21 -3.81
CA TRP A 303 -5.26 11.31 -3.32
C TRP A 303 -5.77 12.04 -2.07
N SER A 304 -6.96 11.70 -1.57
CA SER A 304 -7.47 12.36 -0.36
C SER A 304 -6.72 11.88 0.88
N ASP A 305 -6.61 12.74 1.90
CA ASP A 305 -5.97 12.45 3.18
C ASP A 305 -6.88 12.80 4.39
N PRO A 306 -6.77 12.09 5.52
CA PRO A 306 -7.45 12.46 6.75
C PRO A 306 -6.87 13.74 7.37
N SER A 307 -7.66 14.40 8.21
CA SER A 307 -7.28 15.59 8.98
C SER A 307 -8.00 15.63 10.31
N MET A 308 -7.36 16.16 11.34
CA MET A 308 -8.04 16.42 12.62
C MET A 308 -9.02 17.60 12.54
N LYS A 309 -9.00 18.40 11.47
CA LYS A 309 -9.93 19.51 11.27
C LYS A 309 -11.27 18.98 10.76
N LEU A 310 -12.36 19.38 11.43
CA LEU A 310 -13.72 19.03 11.02
C LEU A 310 -14.07 19.54 9.62
N GLY A 311 -14.94 18.78 8.94
CA GLY A 311 -15.49 19.07 7.63
C GLY A 311 -14.71 18.42 6.48
N LEU A 312 -15.09 18.81 5.27
CA LEU A 312 -14.51 18.35 4.02
C LEU A 312 -13.96 19.56 3.25
N SER A 313 -12.69 19.52 2.86
CA SER A 313 -12.06 20.59 2.08
C SER A 313 -11.19 20.02 0.96
N GLU A 314 -10.78 20.84 0.00
CA GLU A 314 -9.83 20.41 -1.03
C GLU A 314 -8.43 20.22 -0.44
N ASN A 315 -7.69 19.26 -0.99
CA ASN A 315 -6.31 19.00 -0.58
C ASN A 315 -5.34 19.85 -1.43
N THR A 316 -5.07 21.07 -0.96
CA THR A 316 -4.17 22.01 -1.66
C THR A 316 -2.71 21.57 -1.64
N GLU A 317 -2.29 20.80 -0.62
CA GLU A 317 -0.92 20.29 -0.51
C GLU A 317 -0.62 19.24 -1.58
N ARG A 318 -1.59 18.37 -1.89
CA ARG A 318 -1.48 17.40 -3.00
C ARG A 318 -1.82 18.03 -4.36
N GLY A 319 -2.60 19.11 -4.36
CA GLY A 319 -3.13 19.74 -5.58
C GLY A 319 -4.28 18.95 -6.24
N ILE A 320 -4.74 17.87 -5.61
CA ILE A 320 -5.85 17.00 -6.03
C ILE A 320 -6.37 16.25 -4.79
N GLY A 321 -7.65 15.86 -4.81
CA GLY A 321 -8.27 15.14 -3.70
C GLY A 321 -8.81 16.06 -2.62
N LEU A 322 -9.08 15.47 -1.45
CA LEU A 322 -9.75 16.10 -0.31
C LEU A 322 -8.94 15.95 0.98
N LEU A 323 -9.19 16.85 1.92
CA LEU A 323 -8.94 16.64 3.34
C LEU A 323 -10.28 16.40 4.03
N TRP A 324 -10.38 15.36 4.87
CA TRP A 324 -11.62 15.06 5.60
C TRP A 324 -11.39 14.91 7.10
N GLY A 325 -12.32 15.45 7.88
CA GLY A 325 -12.35 15.41 9.33
C GLY A 325 -12.92 14.11 9.93
N PRO A 326 -12.83 13.96 11.26
CA PRO A 326 -13.49 12.86 11.97
C PRO A 326 -15.01 12.89 11.84
N ASP A 327 -15.64 14.06 11.70
CA ASP A 327 -17.08 14.19 11.41
C ASP A 327 -17.48 13.61 10.05
N SER A 328 -16.65 13.80 9.02
CA SER A 328 -16.85 13.19 7.71
C SER A 328 -16.67 11.66 7.76
N THR A 329 -15.76 11.19 8.62
CA THR A 329 -15.58 9.75 8.88
C THR A 329 -16.82 9.16 9.54
N GLU A 330 -17.33 9.80 10.59
CA GLU A 330 -18.56 9.39 11.27
C GLU A 330 -19.76 9.39 10.31
N GLU A 331 -19.95 10.46 9.53
CA GLU A 331 -21.03 10.53 8.54
C GLU A 331 -20.95 9.36 7.55
N PHE A 332 -19.78 9.09 6.99
CA PHE A 332 -19.59 8.04 6.00
C PHE A 332 -19.86 6.65 6.59
N LEU A 333 -19.24 6.33 7.75
CA LEU A 333 -19.40 5.05 8.42
C LEU A 333 -20.86 4.81 8.78
N LYS A 334 -21.53 5.81 9.37
CA LYS A 334 -22.94 5.74 9.75
C LYS A 334 -23.86 5.56 8.56
N LYS A 335 -23.68 6.37 7.51
CA LYS A 335 -24.49 6.35 6.28
C LYS A 335 -24.48 4.98 5.60
N PHE A 336 -23.34 4.29 5.62
CA PHE A 336 -23.18 2.99 4.97
C PHE A 336 -23.15 1.80 5.93
N SER A 337 -23.41 2.02 7.22
CA SER A 337 -23.38 0.98 8.26
C SER A 337 -22.05 0.22 8.33
N LEU A 338 -20.96 0.94 8.12
CA LEU A 338 -19.59 0.44 8.16
C LEU A 338 -18.99 0.61 9.56
N LYS A 339 -17.89 -0.11 9.79
CA LYS A 339 -17.10 -0.09 11.03
C LYS A 339 -15.67 0.35 10.82
N LEU A 340 -15.11 0.14 9.64
CA LEU A 340 -13.74 0.56 9.35
C LEU A 340 -13.67 1.23 7.97
N ILE A 341 -12.89 2.30 7.91
CA ILE A 341 -12.24 2.77 6.68
C ILE A 341 -10.77 2.40 6.83
N ILE A 342 -10.24 1.59 5.92
CA ILE A 342 -8.80 1.29 5.86
C ILE A 342 -8.26 1.91 4.58
N ARG A 343 -7.33 2.85 4.75
CA ARG A 343 -6.65 3.54 3.66
C ARG A 343 -5.13 3.42 3.79
N SER A 344 -4.38 3.89 2.81
CA SER A 344 -2.91 3.74 2.77
C SER A 344 -2.20 5.06 2.43
N HIS A 345 -1.43 5.21 1.33
CA HIS A 345 -0.96 6.48 0.72
C HIS A 345 -0.04 7.44 1.53
N GLU A 346 -0.16 7.50 2.86
CA GLU A 346 0.67 8.33 3.72
C GLU A 346 1.73 7.49 4.45
N GLY A 347 2.92 7.44 3.85
CA GLY A 347 4.13 6.93 4.49
C GLY A 347 4.75 7.93 5.50
N PRO A 348 5.89 7.57 6.11
CA PRO A 348 6.57 8.44 7.09
C PRO A 348 7.04 9.79 6.51
N ASP A 349 7.34 9.85 5.20
CA ASP A 349 7.75 11.08 4.50
C ASP A 349 6.62 12.11 4.35
N ALA A 350 5.38 11.64 4.25
CA ALA A 350 4.17 12.45 4.28
C ALA A 350 3.81 12.81 5.73
N ARG A 351 3.82 11.82 6.64
CA ARG A 351 3.41 12.01 8.04
C ARG A 351 4.31 12.95 8.84
N GLN A 352 5.61 13.01 8.57
CA GLN A 352 6.49 14.00 9.21
C GLN A 352 6.06 15.46 8.95
N LYS A 353 5.29 15.73 7.88
CA LYS A 353 4.79 17.07 7.52
C LYS A 353 3.43 17.38 8.16
N ARG A 354 2.87 16.42 8.90
CA ARG A 354 1.50 16.44 9.45
C ARG A 354 1.57 16.29 10.98
N PRO A 355 2.01 17.32 11.71
CA PRO A 355 2.16 17.24 13.17
C PRO A 355 0.82 17.08 13.91
N ASP A 356 -0.30 17.28 13.21
CA ASP A 356 -1.66 17.04 13.70
C ASP A 356 -2.02 15.54 13.77
N LEU A 357 -1.25 14.67 13.12
CA LEU A 357 -1.51 13.23 13.04
C LEU A 357 -0.34 12.42 13.60
N ALA A 358 -0.62 11.17 13.99
CA ALA A 358 0.40 10.25 14.46
C ALA A 358 1.39 9.89 13.35
N GLY A 359 2.63 9.60 13.76
CA GLY A 359 3.71 9.11 12.89
C GLY A 359 3.50 7.67 12.44
N MET A 360 4.18 7.28 11.36
CA MET A 360 4.03 5.97 10.72
C MET A 360 5.04 4.92 11.24
N ASP A 361 5.53 5.08 12.47
CA ASP A 361 6.65 4.29 13.02
C ASP A 361 6.37 2.78 13.02
N ASN A 362 5.11 2.38 13.25
CA ASN A 362 4.69 0.97 13.27
C ASN A 362 4.03 0.51 11.95
N GLY A 363 4.06 1.33 10.89
CA GLY A 363 3.40 1.02 9.63
C GLY A 363 1.87 1.15 9.65
N TYR A 364 1.28 1.68 10.72
CA TYR A 364 -0.13 2.06 10.72
C TYR A 364 -0.43 3.16 11.74
N THR A 365 -1.57 3.84 11.56
CA THR A 365 -2.17 4.76 12.53
C THR A 365 -3.70 4.62 12.56
N ILE A 366 -4.31 4.90 13.70
CA ILE A 366 -5.75 5.13 13.81
C ILE A 366 -5.94 6.64 13.81
N ASP A 367 -6.35 7.20 12.67
CA ASP A 367 -6.42 8.65 12.47
C ASP A 367 -7.70 9.24 13.04
N HIS A 368 -8.83 8.53 12.91
CA HIS A 368 -10.09 8.89 13.54
C HIS A 368 -10.66 7.68 14.26
N ASP A 369 -11.05 7.88 15.51
CA ASP A 369 -11.83 6.94 16.32
C ASP A 369 -13.14 7.64 16.68
N VAL A 370 -14.23 7.20 16.05
CA VAL A 370 -15.56 7.83 16.12
C VAL A 370 -16.60 6.81 16.56
N GLU A 371 -17.80 7.27 16.91
CA GLU A 371 -18.86 6.41 17.46
C GLU A 371 -19.18 5.22 16.55
N SER A 372 -19.22 5.44 15.23
CA SER A 372 -19.54 4.40 14.26
C SER A 372 -18.39 3.43 13.99
N GLY A 373 -17.13 3.81 14.25
CA GLY A 373 -15.95 3.00 13.96
C GLY A 373 -14.65 3.79 13.76
N MET A 374 -13.70 3.25 13.00
CA MET A 374 -12.36 3.83 12.85
C MET A 374 -11.96 4.15 11.41
N CYS A 375 -11.13 5.19 11.24
CA CYS A 375 -10.34 5.45 10.03
C CYS A 375 -8.88 5.10 10.31
N ILE A 376 -8.34 4.15 9.55
CA ILE A 376 -6.99 3.59 9.73
C ILE A 376 -6.16 3.91 8.49
N THR A 377 -4.96 4.44 8.70
CA THR A 377 -3.92 4.48 7.66
C THR A 377 -2.99 3.29 7.85
N LEU A 378 -2.77 2.52 6.79
CA LEU A 378 -1.94 1.32 6.77
C LEU A 378 -0.85 1.45 5.70
N PHE A 379 0.39 1.16 6.07
CA PHE A 379 1.57 1.28 5.23
C PHE A 379 2.46 0.03 5.35
N SER A 380 2.71 -0.66 4.24
CA SER A 380 3.37 -1.97 4.21
C SER A 380 4.79 -1.94 3.65
N ALA A 381 5.38 -0.75 3.49
CA ALA A 381 6.77 -0.56 3.07
C ALA A 381 7.65 -0.20 4.29
N PRO A 382 8.31 -1.18 4.95
CA PRO A 382 9.21 -0.90 6.06
C PRO A 382 10.47 -0.16 5.58
N ASP A 383 11.03 0.65 6.46
CA ASP A 383 12.25 1.44 6.25
C ASP A 383 12.23 2.17 4.90
N TYR A 384 11.10 2.82 4.66
CA TYR A 384 10.74 3.56 3.45
C TYR A 384 11.37 4.97 3.47
N PRO A 385 11.71 5.55 2.31
CA PRO A 385 11.76 4.89 1.01
C PRO A 385 12.91 3.90 0.94
N GLN A 386 12.78 2.89 0.07
CA GLN A 386 13.79 1.85 -0.06
C GLN A 386 15.20 2.45 -0.27
N PHE A 387 15.25 3.50 -1.08
CA PHE A 387 16.45 4.26 -1.40
C PHE A 387 16.21 5.75 -1.16
N GLN A 388 17.24 6.42 -0.64
CA GLN A 388 17.21 7.85 -0.35
C GLN A 388 18.63 8.43 -0.43
N ALA A 389 18.73 9.73 -0.70
CA ALA A 389 20.02 10.41 -0.84
C ALA A 389 20.71 10.66 0.51
N THR A 390 19.97 10.61 1.61
CA THR A 390 20.46 10.91 2.96
C THR A 390 20.73 9.62 3.74
N GLU A 391 21.69 9.70 4.66
CA GLU A 391 21.94 8.60 5.61
C GLU A 391 20.82 8.46 6.64
N GLU A 392 20.12 9.55 6.96
CA GLU A 392 19.01 9.57 7.91
C GLU A 392 17.79 8.86 7.33
N ARG A 393 17.48 7.67 7.88
CA ARG A 393 16.33 6.84 7.49
C ARG A 393 15.16 7.05 8.44
N PHE A 394 13.94 6.93 7.93
CA PHE A 394 12.73 6.92 8.77
C PHE A 394 12.66 5.72 9.71
N ARG A 395 13.24 4.57 9.33
CA ARG A 395 13.25 3.33 10.13
C ARG A 395 11.86 2.89 10.58
N ASN A 396 10.83 3.27 9.83
CA ASN A 396 9.47 2.83 10.08
C ASN A 396 9.36 1.32 9.88
N LYS A 397 8.46 0.68 10.60
CA LYS A 397 8.05 -0.69 10.31
C LYS A 397 6.99 -0.67 9.21
N GLY A 398 6.78 -1.84 8.60
CA GLY A 398 5.62 -2.10 7.76
C GLY A 398 4.55 -2.80 8.59
N ALA A 399 3.29 -2.68 8.19
CA ALA A 399 2.23 -3.46 8.79
C ALA A 399 1.26 -4.02 7.74
N TYR A 400 0.55 -5.08 8.11
CA TYR A 400 -0.66 -5.53 7.43
C TYR A 400 -1.74 -5.80 8.48
N ILE A 401 -3.01 -5.77 8.05
CA ILE A 401 -4.16 -6.01 8.94
C ILE A 401 -4.79 -7.35 8.59
N VAL A 402 -5.08 -8.16 9.59
CA VAL A 402 -5.91 -9.36 9.43
C VAL A 402 -7.29 -9.10 9.98
N LEU A 403 -8.31 -9.23 9.13
CA LEU A 403 -9.72 -9.11 9.49
C LEU A 403 -10.36 -10.49 9.50
N LYS A 404 -11.23 -10.76 10.47
CA LYS A 404 -11.91 -12.04 10.64
C LYS A 404 -13.44 -11.86 10.74
N PRO A 405 -14.23 -12.82 10.22
CA PRO A 405 -15.68 -12.82 10.36
C PRO A 405 -16.11 -12.92 11.84
N PRO A 406 -17.37 -12.62 12.18
CA PRO A 406 -18.45 -12.25 11.26
C PRO A 406 -18.50 -10.76 10.90
N LYS A 407 -17.94 -9.88 11.73
CA LYS A 407 -18.11 -8.42 11.59
C LYS A 407 -16.90 -7.70 11.00
N PHE A 408 -15.71 -8.30 11.04
CA PHE A 408 -14.48 -7.69 10.53
C PHE A 408 -14.18 -6.31 11.14
N ASP A 409 -14.70 -6.01 12.34
CA ASP A 409 -14.64 -4.70 12.99
C ASP A 409 -13.47 -4.56 13.99
N ILE A 410 -12.78 -5.66 14.30
CA ILE A 410 -11.60 -5.69 15.15
C ILE A 410 -10.37 -6.00 14.28
N PRO A 411 -9.58 -4.97 13.89
CA PRO A 411 -8.38 -5.16 13.09
C PRO A 411 -7.24 -5.78 13.92
N ASP A 412 -6.65 -6.87 13.42
CA ASP A 412 -5.47 -7.51 13.98
C ASP A 412 -4.22 -7.01 13.24
N PHE A 413 -3.49 -6.07 13.87
CA PHE A 413 -2.31 -5.43 13.27
C PHE A 413 -1.08 -6.32 13.41
N ASN A 414 -0.45 -6.63 12.28
CA ASN A 414 0.75 -7.44 12.21
C ASN A 414 1.89 -6.57 11.66
N VAL A 415 2.87 -6.28 12.51
CA VAL A 415 3.96 -5.33 12.23
C VAL A 415 5.24 -6.12 11.93
N PHE A 416 5.97 -5.70 10.90
CA PHE A 416 7.21 -6.34 10.46
C PHE A 416 8.28 -5.32 10.08
N GLU A 417 9.54 -5.77 10.17
CA GLU A 417 10.71 -4.96 9.83
C GLU A 417 11.18 -5.24 8.40
N ALA A 418 12.01 -4.34 7.87
CA ALA A 418 12.56 -4.51 6.53
C ALA A 418 13.47 -5.74 6.46
N VAL A 419 13.35 -6.48 5.37
CA VAL A 419 14.24 -7.60 5.06
C VAL A 419 15.63 -7.05 4.77
N THR A 420 16.62 -7.57 5.51
CA THR A 420 18.03 -7.20 5.38
C THR A 420 18.93 -8.43 5.18
N PRO A 421 20.07 -8.29 4.47
CA PRO A 421 20.45 -7.12 3.68
C PRO A 421 19.58 -6.96 2.43
N ARG A 422 19.28 -5.70 2.07
CA ARG A 422 18.64 -5.38 0.79
C ARG A 422 19.61 -5.71 -0.36
N PRO A 423 19.14 -6.20 -1.53
CA PRO A 423 20.04 -6.42 -2.64
C PRO A 423 20.70 -5.13 -3.10
N ASP A 424 21.92 -5.26 -3.60
CA ASP A 424 22.68 -4.16 -4.17
C ASP A 424 22.05 -3.71 -5.49
N VAL A 425 21.59 -2.45 -5.55
CA VAL A 425 21.02 -1.88 -6.77
C VAL A 425 22.12 -1.25 -7.60
N ARG A 426 22.69 -2.06 -8.48
CA ARG A 426 23.64 -1.59 -9.48
C ARG A 426 22.87 -0.94 -10.62
N CYS A 427 22.89 0.39 -10.66
CA CYS A 427 22.32 1.22 -11.72
C CYS A 427 20.80 1.12 -11.90
N LEU A 428 20.04 1.71 -10.98
CA LEU A 428 18.75 2.31 -11.31
C LEU A 428 18.70 3.73 -10.72
N LEU A 429 18.26 4.69 -11.53
CA LEU A 429 18.04 6.08 -11.11
C LEU A 429 16.93 6.09 -10.06
N VAL A 430 17.30 5.99 -8.78
CA VAL A 430 16.38 6.25 -7.68
C VAL A 430 16.04 7.74 -7.74
N TYR A 431 14.74 8.05 -7.80
CA TYR A 431 14.30 9.44 -7.64
C TYR A 431 14.53 9.87 -6.19
N THR A 432 15.67 10.49 -5.93
CA THR A 432 15.93 11.20 -4.68
C THR A 432 15.55 12.67 -4.86
N PHE A 433 14.43 13.09 -4.27
CA PHE A 433 13.99 14.48 -4.06
C PHE A 433 14.79 15.57 -4.83
N GLY A 434 14.59 15.66 -6.15
CA GLY A 434 15.15 16.75 -6.98
C GLY A 434 16.61 16.62 -7.42
N LYS A 435 17.29 15.49 -7.17
CA LYS A 435 18.59 15.18 -7.78
C LYS A 435 18.56 13.82 -8.46
N VAL A 436 18.75 13.82 -9.77
CA VAL A 436 19.01 12.64 -10.58
C VAL A 436 20.45 12.23 -10.32
N GLY A 437 20.66 11.37 -9.32
CA GLY A 437 21.96 10.76 -9.06
C GLY A 437 22.07 9.44 -9.83
N VAL A 438 23.03 9.36 -10.74
CA VAL A 438 23.61 8.08 -11.16
C VAL A 438 24.55 7.67 -10.03
N CYS A 439 24.42 6.46 -9.48
CA CYS A 439 25.50 5.89 -8.67
C CYS A 439 26.74 5.67 -9.53
#